data_AF-A0AAJ6XKD4-F1
#
_entry.id   AF-A0AAJ6XKD4-F1
#
_cell.length_a   1.000
_cell.length_b   1.000
_cell.length_c   1.000
_cell.angle_alpha   90.00
_cell.angle_beta   90.00
_cell.angle_gamma   90.00
#
_symmetry.space_group_name_H-M   'P 1'
#
loop_
_entity.id
_entity.type
_entity.pdbx_description
1 polymer ?
#
loop_
_entity_poly.entity_id
_entity_poly.type
_entity_poly.pdbx_seq_one_letter_code
_entity_poly.pdbx_strand_id
1 'polypeptide(L)'
;MAMAMAMAAASLPCPSSPFKGNLTRLKPKTCNFTFLTLHSKNKRPSVVVNQVAAPSVVTTSSGARLRLDNLGPQPGSRKKGKRKGRGISAGQGNSCGFGMRGQKSRSGPGVRKGFEGGQMPLYRRIPKLRGIAGGMHAGLPKYVPVNLKDIASAGFQEGEEVSLETLKEKGLINPSGRERRLPLKVSNQCGMIIKVNRCLGQALCSWAYYSSGSG
;
A
#
# COMPACT_ATOMS: atom_id res chain seq x y z
N MET A 1 -66.63 35.56 -30.04
CA MET A 1 -65.43 36.38 -29.81
C MET A 1 -64.82 35.94 -28.49
N ALA A 2 -63.69 35.25 -28.57
CA ALA A 2 -62.99 34.65 -27.43
C ALA A 2 -62.08 35.67 -26.76
N MET A 3 -62.11 35.76 -25.43
CA MET A 3 -61.09 36.44 -24.63
C MET A 3 -60.42 35.40 -23.75
N ALA A 4 -59.33 34.82 -24.25
CA ALA A 4 -58.47 33.93 -23.49
C ALA A 4 -57.52 34.79 -22.65
N MET A 5 -57.63 34.70 -21.32
CA MET A 5 -56.63 35.26 -20.41
C MET A 5 -55.35 34.42 -20.49
N ALA A 6 -54.28 35.04 -20.98
CA ALA A 6 -52.95 34.44 -21.03
C ALA A 6 -52.32 34.38 -19.63
N MET A 7 -52.11 33.16 -19.12
CA MET A 7 -51.26 32.90 -17.96
C MET A 7 -49.80 33.15 -18.37
N ALA A 8 -49.17 34.17 -17.80
CA ALA A 8 -47.76 34.44 -17.96
C ALA A 8 -46.93 33.35 -17.26
N ALA A 9 -46.20 32.56 -18.05
CA ALA A 9 -45.20 31.63 -17.54
C ALA A 9 -44.00 32.43 -17.00
N ALA A 10 -43.86 32.47 -15.67
CA ALA A 10 -42.65 32.99 -15.04
C ALA A 10 -41.47 32.06 -15.37
N SER A 11 -40.56 32.53 -16.23
CA SER A 11 -39.30 31.85 -16.52
C SER A 11 -38.36 31.98 -15.33
N LEU A 12 -38.13 30.86 -14.64
CA LEU A 12 -37.06 30.79 -13.64
C LEU A 12 -35.70 30.89 -14.35
N PRO A 13 -34.72 31.65 -13.81
CA PRO A 13 -33.39 31.71 -14.40
C PRO A 13 -32.69 30.36 -14.27
N CYS A 14 -32.33 29.77 -15.42
CA CYS A 14 -31.52 28.57 -15.49
C CYS A 14 -30.18 28.78 -14.76
N PRO A 15 -29.77 27.90 -13.83
CA PRO A 15 -28.43 27.97 -13.24
C PRO A 15 -27.40 27.66 -14.33
N SER A 16 -26.50 28.61 -14.60
CA SER A 16 -25.39 28.44 -15.55
C SER A 16 -24.41 27.37 -15.04
N SER A 17 -24.43 26.18 -15.65
CA SER A 17 -23.46 25.14 -15.36
C SER A 17 -22.10 25.45 -16.01
N PRO A 18 -20.95 25.29 -15.32
CA PRO A 18 -19.63 25.52 -15.89
C PRO A 18 -19.13 24.29 -16.67
N PHE A 19 -19.96 23.72 -17.54
CA PHE A 19 -19.61 22.53 -18.31
C PHE A 19 -19.04 22.94 -19.68
N LYS A 20 -17.74 22.70 -19.89
CA LYS A 20 -17.00 23.00 -21.14
C LYS A 20 -16.90 21.76 -22.03
N GLY A 21 -18.05 21.19 -22.41
CA GLY A 21 -18.15 20.06 -23.32
C GLY A 21 -19.17 20.31 -24.43
N ASN A 22 -19.02 19.64 -25.57
CA ASN A 22 -19.85 19.85 -26.75
C ASN A 22 -21.28 19.27 -26.51
N LEU A 23 -22.30 20.14 -26.57
CA LEU A 23 -23.67 19.87 -26.10
C LEU A 23 -24.51 18.98 -27.03
N THR A 24 -24.00 18.61 -28.20
CA THR A 24 -24.77 17.93 -29.27
C THR A 24 -25.16 16.48 -28.97
N ARG A 25 -24.73 15.91 -27.82
CA ARG A 25 -25.00 14.51 -27.44
C ARG A 25 -25.75 14.34 -26.10
N LEU A 26 -26.23 15.42 -25.48
CA LEU A 26 -27.01 15.34 -24.24
C LEU A 26 -28.52 15.41 -24.56
N LYS A 27 -29.22 14.28 -24.45
CA LYS A 27 -30.69 14.29 -24.40
C LYS A 27 -31.12 14.61 -22.97
N PRO A 28 -31.90 15.67 -22.71
CA PRO A 28 -32.44 15.92 -21.38
C PRO A 28 -33.39 14.78 -21.00
N LYS A 29 -33.10 14.07 -19.91
CA LYS A 29 -34.10 13.22 -19.27
C LYS A 29 -35.05 14.15 -18.52
N THR A 30 -36.34 14.09 -18.84
CA THR A 30 -37.39 14.74 -18.05
C THR A 30 -37.47 14.03 -16.71
N CYS A 31 -36.75 14.55 -15.72
CA CYS A 31 -36.88 14.12 -14.34
C CYS A 31 -38.17 14.75 -13.78
N ASN A 32 -39.27 14.01 -13.78
CA ASN A 32 -40.48 14.38 -13.05
C ASN A 32 -40.18 14.29 -11.55
N PHE A 33 -39.71 15.38 -10.95
CA PHE A 33 -39.68 15.53 -9.50
C PHE A 33 -41.11 15.77 -9.02
N THR A 34 -41.76 14.73 -8.51
CA THR A 34 -42.93 14.90 -7.66
C THR A 34 -42.46 15.52 -6.34
N PHE A 35 -42.91 16.73 -6.07
CA PHE A 35 -42.62 17.43 -4.83
C PHE A 35 -43.38 16.71 -3.69
N LEU A 36 -42.69 15.86 -2.94
CA LEU A 36 -43.25 15.26 -1.73
C LEU A 36 -43.32 16.34 -0.65
N THR A 37 -44.51 16.89 -0.43
CA THR A 37 -44.84 17.75 0.70
C THR A 37 -44.77 16.94 1.99
N LEU A 38 -43.66 17.06 2.73
CA LEU A 38 -43.53 16.53 4.09
C LEU A 38 -44.44 17.32 5.04
N HIS A 39 -45.63 16.77 5.33
CA HIS A 39 -46.45 17.20 6.46
C HIS A 39 -45.83 16.68 7.76
N SER A 40 -44.91 17.44 8.36
CA SER A 40 -44.40 17.13 9.70
C SER A 40 -45.40 17.59 10.76
N LYS A 41 -46.21 16.65 11.27
CA LYS A 41 -47.14 16.89 12.41
C LYS A 41 -46.52 16.63 13.80
N ASN A 42 -45.20 16.56 13.95
CA ASN A 42 -44.58 16.34 15.26
C ASN A 42 -43.38 17.26 15.50
N LYS A 43 -43.64 18.51 15.89
CA LYS A 43 -42.66 19.32 16.63
C LYS A 43 -42.60 18.79 18.06
N ARG A 44 -41.70 17.84 18.35
CA ARG A 44 -41.28 17.59 19.73
C ARG A 44 -40.23 18.63 20.09
N PRO A 45 -40.33 19.35 21.23
CA PRO A 45 -39.27 20.26 21.66
C PRO A 45 -38.01 19.45 21.95
N SER A 46 -36.89 19.82 21.33
CA SER A 46 -35.59 19.22 21.58
C SER A 46 -35.07 19.67 22.94
N VAL A 47 -35.35 18.88 23.98
CA VAL A 47 -34.64 19.00 25.26
C VAL A 47 -33.23 18.47 25.04
N VAL A 48 -32.25 19.38 25.05
CA VAL A 48 -30.82 19.02 25.05
C VAL A 48 -30.46 18.58 26.46
N VAL A 49 -30.49 17.27 26.70
CA VAL A 49 -29.86 16.70 27.90
C VAL A 49 -28.39 16.50 27.58
N ASN A 50 -27.52 17.37 28.11
CA ASN A 50 -26.07 17.15 28.08
C ASN A 50 -25.72 16.05 29.09
N GLN A 51 -25.76 14.80 28.66
CA GLN A 51 -25.07 13.73 29.38
C GLN A 51 -23.62 13.68 28.89
N VAL A 52 -22.72 14.22 29.71
CA VAL A 52 -21.28 13.95 29.58
C VAL A 52 -21.07 12.50 30.01
N ALA A 53 -21.18 11.58 29.07
CA ALA A 53 -20.74 10.21 29.28
C ALA A 53 -19.23 10.16 29.09
N ALA A 54 -18.50 9.93 30.18
CA ALA A 54 -17.09 9.57 30.16
C ALA A 54 -16.88 8.31 29.29
N PRO A 55 -15.72 8.12 28.66
CA PRO A 55 -15.40 6.88 27.97
C PRO A 55 -15.13 5.77 29.00
N SER A 56 -16.19 5.21 29.57
CA SER A 56 -16.09 3.96 30.32
C SER A 56 -15.69 2.88 29.32
N VAL A 57 -14.51 2.31 29.51
CA VAL A 57 -14.06 1.10 28.83
C VAL A 57 -15.11 0.03 29.10
N VAL A 58 -15.98 -0.22 28.13
CA VAL A 58 -16.97 -1.29 28.23
C VAL A 58 -16.20 -2.59 28.08
N THR A 59 -15.86 -3.18 29.22
CA THR A 59 -15.44 -4.57 29.32
C THR A 59 -16.59 -5.40 28.79
N THR A 60 -16.46 -5.87 27.55
CA THR A 60 -17.45 -6.73 26.89
C THR A 60 -17.64 -7.99 27.70
N SER A 61 -18.85 -8.15 28.24
CA SER A 61 -19.32 -9.41 28.80
C SER A 61 -19.22 -10.51 27.75
N SER A 62 -18.67 -11.63 28.18
CA SER A 62 -18.39 -12.85 27.42
C SER A 62 -19.65 -13.45 26.80
N GLY A 63 -19.93 -13.12 25.53
CA GLY A 63 -21.02 -13.77 24.77
C GLY A 63 -21.67 -12.98 23.62
N ALA A 64 -21.12 -11.85 23.19
CA ALA A 64 -21.74 -11.08 22.10
C ALA A 64 -21.57 -11.76 20.73
N ARG A 65 -22.68 -12.16 20.09
CA ARG A 65 -22.72 -12.68 18.71
C ARG A 65 -22.24 -11.61 17.72
N LEU A 66 -21.33 -11.98 16.81
CA LEU A 66 -20.86 -11.09 15.74
C LEU A 66 -22.03 -10.70 14.83
N ARG A 67 -22.35 -9.39 14.84
CA ARG A 67 -23.34 -8.73 13.98
C ARG A 67 -22.69 -7.48 13.41
N LEU A 68 -23.16 -6.98 12.27
CA LEU A 68 -22.61 -5.80 11.60
C LEU A 68 -22.57 -4.57 12.52
N ASP A 69 -23.52 -4.46 13.44
CA ASP A 69 -23.62 -3.33 14.38
C ASP A 69 -22.55 -3.34 15.49
N ASN A 70 -21.94 -4.50 15.76
CA ASN A 70 -21.00 -4.71 16.85
C ASN A 70 -19.54 -4.88 16.38
N LEU A 71 -19.28 -4.72 15.08
CA LEU A 71 -17.93 -4.80 14.51
C LEU A 71 -17.26 -3.43 14.60
N GLY A 72 -16.04 -3.41 15.14
CA GLY A 72 -15.19 -2.23 15.16
C GLY A 72 -13.74 -2.61 14.85
N PRO A 73 -12.94 -1.70 14.28
CA PRO A 73 -11.51 -1.95 14.13
C PRO A 73 -10.83 -1.99 15.50
N GLN A 74 -9.75 -2.76 15.61
CA GLN A 74 -8.89 -2.74 16.79
C GLN A 74 -8.42 -1.31 17.10
N PRO A 75 -8.43 -0.84 18.36
CA PRO A 75 -7.91 0.48 18.72
C PRO A 75 -6.49 0.67 18.18
N GLY A 76 -6.26 1.82 17.54
CA GLY A 76 -4.97 2.15 16.92
C GLY A 76 -4.77 1.65 15.49
N SER A 77 -5.59 0.72 14.98
CA SER A 77 -5.52 0.23 13.59
C SER A 77 -5.79 1.35 12.58
N ARG A 78 -6.80 2.20 12.83
CA ARG A 78 -7.17 3.31 11.95
C ARG A 78 -7.01 4.65 12.67
N LYS A 79 -6.05 5.46 12.22
CA LYS A 79 -5.83 6.83 12.72
C LYS A 79 -6.59 7.84 11.86
N LYS A 80 -7.33 8.77 12.48
CA LYS A 80 -8.01 9.87 11.76
C LYS A 80 -6.97 10.81 11.14
N GLY A 81 -7.10 11.11 9.84
CA GLY A 81 -6.20 12.02 9.14
C GLY A 81 -6.37 13.48 9.58
N LYS A 82 -5.28 14.26 9.56
CA LYS A 82 -5.31 15.69 9.89
C LYS A 82 -5.94 16.48 8.74
N ARG A 83 -7.03 17.20 9.00
CA ARG A 83 -7.66 18.13 8.04
C ARG A 83 -7.07 19.54 8.25
N LYS A 84 -6.12 19.92 7.39
CA LYS A 84 -5.43 21.22 7.48
C LYS A 84 -6.38 22.39 7.10
N GLY A 85 -6.14 23.58 7.65
CA GLY A 85 -6.92 24.79 7.33
C GLY A 85 -8.33 24.79 7.94
N ARG A 86 -8.49 24.24 9.14
CA ARG A 86 -9.78 24.17 9.87
C ARG A 86 -9.65 24.77 11.27
N GLY A 87 -9.31 26.05 11.32
CA GLY A 87 -9.13 26.79 12.57
C GLY A 87 -7.83 26.43 13.31
N ILE A 88 -7.43 27.29 14.23
CA ILE A 88 -6.15 27.15 14.98
C ILE A 88 -6.23 26.01 15.99
N SER A 89 -7.39 25.83 16.64
CA SER A 89 -7.61 24.78 17.66
C SER A 89 -7.38 23.35 17.13
N ALA A 90 -7.60 23.11 15.83
CA ALA A 90 -7.30 21.82 15.19
C ALA A 90 -5.79 21.56 14.97
N GLY A 91 -4.91 22.51 15.32
CA GLY A 91 -3.45 22.40 15.32
C GLY A 91 -2.76 22.86 14.03
N GLN A 92 -3.37 22.71 12.85
CA GLN A 92 -2.79 23.12 11.56
C GLN A 92 -3.71 24.11 10.84
N GLY A 93 -4.00 25.22 11.51
CA GLY A 93 -4.92 26.27 11.07
C GLY A 93 -4.32 27.21 10.03
N ASN A 94 -3.89 28.39 10.47
CA ASN A 94 -3.56 29.53 9.61
C ASN A 94 -2.58 29.22 8.46
N SER A 95 -1.38 28.73 8.79
CA SER A 95 -0.35 28.42 7.79
C SER A 95 -0.34 26.95 7.34
N CYS A 96 -1.26 26.12 7.84
CA CYS A 96 -1.30 24.67 7.56
C CYS A 96 0.04 23.91 7.81
N GLY A 97 0.94 24.51 8.60
CA GLY A 97 2.29 24.00 8.90
C GLY A 97 3.37 24.36 7.89
N PHE A 98 3.09 25.25 6.92
CA PHE A 98 4.05 25.67 5.90
C PHE A 98 4.87 26.91 6.27
N GLY A 99 4.51 27.60 7.36
CA GLY A 99 5.21 28.80 7.83
C GLY A 99 4.80 30.07 7.08
N MET A 100 5.72 31.03 6.99
CA MET A 100 5.53 32.31 6.30
C MET A 100 5.66 32.14 4.76
N ARG A 101 5.66 33.26 4.03
CA ARG A 101 5.76 33.28 2.56
C ARG A 101 7.16 32.83 2.12
N GLY A 102 7.25 31.68 1.47
CA GLY A 102 8.49 31.17 0.88
C GLY A 102 8.19 30.21 -0.27
N GLN A 103 9.21 29.76 -1.00
CA GLN A 103 9.01 28.86 -2.15
C GLN A 103 8.28 27.56 -1.75
N LYS A 104 8.59 26.99 -0.58
CA LYS A 104 7.96 25.77 -0.05
C LYS A 104 6.50 25.93 0.39
N SER A 105 6.03 27.17 0.59
CA SER A 105 4.65 27.46 1.00
C SER A 105 3.73 27.73 -0.19
N ARG A 106 4.26 27.81 -1.42
CA ARG A 106 3.48 28.04 -2.64
C ARG A 106 2.92 26.74 -3.17
N SER A 107 1.77 26.83 -3.84
CA SER A 107 1.19 25.71 -4.57
C SER A 107 2.03 25.38 -5.81
N GLY A 108 2.22 24.09 -6.07
CA GLY A 108 2.90 23.59 -7.26
C GLY A 108 4.02 22.59 -6.94
N PRO A 109 4.72 22.09 -7.97
CA PRO A 109 5.90 21.27 -7.78
C PRO A 109 6.96 22.05 -7.00
N GLY A 110 7.46 21.46 -5.92
CA GLY A 110 8.57 22.03 -5.17
C GLY A 110 9.90 21.90 -5.91
N VAL A 111 10.97 22.28 -5.21
CA VAL A 111 12.35 22.06 -5.66
C VAL A 111 12.60 20.55 -5.85
N ARG A 112 13.30 20.18 -6.94
CA ARG A 112 13.67 18.78 -7.21
C ARG A 112 14.48 18.20 -6.05
N LYS A 113 14.14 16.98 -5.63
CA LYS A 113 14.91 16.24 -4.63
C LYS A 113 16.37 16.10 -5.07
N GLY A 114 17.31 16.52 -4.22
CA GLY A 114 18.75 16.54 -4.52
C GLY A 114 19.27 17.85 -5.12
N PHE A 115 18.46 18.90 -5.24
CA PHE A 115 18.95 20.24 -5.60
C PHE A 115 19.42 21.01 -4.36
N GLU A 116 20.62 21.59 -4.44
CA GLU A 116 21.33 22.25 -3.33
C GLU A 116 21.43 23.79 -3.53
N GLY A 117 20.43 24.41 -4.16
CA GLY A 117 20.35 25.89 -4.25
C GLY A 117 21.28 26.54 -5.28
N GLY A 118 21.70 25.80 -6.31
CA GLY A 118 22.64 26.27 -7.33
C GLY A 118 24.06 25.75 -7.14
N GLN A 119 24.38 25.23 -5.95
CA GLN A 119 25.60 24.44 -5.75
C GLN A 119 25.52 23.15 -6.59
N MET A 120 26.67 22.68 -7.11
CA MET A 120 26.74 21.39 -7.79
C MET A 120 26.22 20.29 -6.85
N PRO A 121 25.16 19.54 -7.18
CA PRO A 121 24.62 18.53 -6.27
C PRO A 121 25.58 17.38 -5.96
N LEU A 122 25.45 16.78 -4.76
CA LEU A 122 26.28 15.65 -4.32
C LEU A 122 26.36 14.50 -5.35
N TYR A 123 25.23 14.13 -5.96
CA TYR A 123 25.18 13.04 -6.95
C TYR A 123 25.94 13.36 -8.25
N ARG A 124 26.34 14.62 -8.47
CA ARG A 124 27.23 15.03 -9.57
C ARG A 124 28.68 15.17 -9.13
N ARG A 125 28.94 15.47 -7.86
CA ARG A 125 30.31 15.59 -7.31
C ARG A 125 30.99 14.23 -7.19
N ILE A 126 30.23 13.20 -6.81
CA ILE A 126 30.75 11.85 -6.63
C ILE A 126 30.84 11.15 -8.00
N PRO A 127 31.96 10.47 -8.32
CA PRO A 127 32.06 9.68 -9.54
C PRO A 127 31.05 8.53 -9.55
N LYS A 128 30.61 8.13 -10.75
CA LYS A 128 29.72 6.97 -10.90
C LYS A 128 30.40 5.70 -10.38
N LEU A 129 29.60 4.76 -9.88
CA LEU A 129 30.07 3.45 -9.43
C LEU A 129 30.86 2.73 -10.55
N ARG A 130 31.92 2.03 -10.16
CA ARG A 130 32.76 1.22 -11.06
C ARG A 130 31.90 0.20 -11.82
N GLY A 131 32.25 -0.08 -13.06
CA GLY A 131 31.49 -0.95 -13.97
C GLY A 131 30.28 -0.25 -14.60
N ILE A 132 29.37 0.31 -13.79
CA ILE A 132 28.16 0.99 -14.29
C ILE A 132 28.53 2.22 -15.13
N ALA A 133 29.55 2.98 -14.72
CA ALA A 133 30.04 4.13 -15.45
C ALA A 133 30.47 3.82 -16.90
N GLY A 134 31.00 2.61 -17.12
CA GLY A 134 31.47 2.12 -18.43
C GLY A 134 30.45 1.26 -19.18
N GLY A 135 29.21 1.16 -18.71
CA GLY A 135 28.16 0.36 -19.37
C GLY A 135 28.23 -1.15 -19.13
N MET A 136 29.07 -1.62 -18.20
CA MET A 136 29.11 -3.04 -17.84
C MET A 136 27.83 -3.42 -17.08
N HIS A 137 27.21 -4.54 -17.47
CA HIS A 137 26.02 -5.06 -16.80
C HIS A 137 26.30 -5.38 -15.33
N ALA A 138 25.33 -5.11 -14.45
CA ALA A 138 25.43 -5.50 -13.05
C ALA A 138 25.57 -7.03 -12.92
N GLY A 139 26.34 -7.48 -11.94
CA GLY A 139 26.45 -8.90 -11.62
C GLY A 139 25.14 -9.39 -10.99
N LEU A 140 24.34 -10.14 -11.75
CA LEU A 140 23.14 -10.77 -11.21
C LEU A 140 23.47 -12.17 -10.63
N PRO A 141 22.73 -12.65 -9.62
CA PRO A 141 22.93 -13.99 -9.09
C PRO A 141 22.70 -15.03 -10.18
N LYS A 142 23.58 -16.04 -10.22
CA LYS A 142 23.57 -17.14 -11.21
C LYS A 142 22.95 -18.42 -10.67
N TYR A 143 22.74 -18.50 -9.36
CA TYR A 143 22.26 -19.69 -8.66
C TYR A 143 21.38 -19.26 -7.49
N VAL A 144 20.51 -20.18 -7.05
CA VAL A 144 19.78 -20.05 -5.79
C VAL A 144 20.65 -20.62 -4.66
N PRO A 145 21.16 -19.79 -3.74
CA PRO A 145 21.98 -20.26 -2.64
C PRO A 145 21.12 -20.92 -1.56
N VAL A 146 21.54 -22.07 -1.05
CA VAL A 146 20.88 -22.80 0.05
C VAL A 146 21.93 -23.18 1.08
N ASN A 147 21.72 -22.79 2.34
CA ASN A 147 22.66 -23.16 3.40
C ASN A 147 22.36 -24.54 3.95
N LEU A 148 23.41 -25.23 4.38
CA LEU A 148 23.29 -26.53 5.06
C LEU A 148 22.47 -26.47 6.36
N LYS A 149 22.49 -25.33 7.07
CA LYS A 149 21.67 -25.11 8.29
C LYS A 149 20.16 -25.19 8.01
N ASP A 150 19.75 -24.65 6.86
CA ASP A 150 18.35 -24.59 6.47
C ASP A 150 17.86 -26.00 6.09
N ILE A 151 18.73 -26.80 5.48
CA ILE A 151 18.47 -28.21 5.14
C ILE A 151 18.39 -29.05 6.43
N ALA A 152 19.30 -28.85 7.39
CA ALA A 152 19.29 -29.53 8.68
C ALA A 152 17.96 -29.30 9.44
N SER A 153 17.50 -28.05 9.44
CA SER A 153 16.28 -27.63 10.14
C SER A 153 15.00 -28.20 9.51
N ALA A 154 15.06 -28.60 8.23
CA ALA A 154 13.91 -29.16 7.51
C ALA A 154 13.72 -30.66 7.67
N GLY A 155 14.60 -31.34 8.43
CA GLY A 155 14.41 -32.75 8.79
C GLY A 155 14.35 -33.69 7.59
N PHE A 156 15.33 -33.60 6.68
CA PHE A 156 15.50 -34.61 5.64
C PHE A 156 15.95 -35.94 6.26
N GLN A 157 15.28 -37.04 5.92
CA GLN A 157 15.73 -38.38 6.32
C GLN A 157 17.02 -38.76 5.59
N GLU A 158 17.80 -39.63 6.20
CA GLU A 158 19.05 -40.14 5.61
C GLU A 158 18.75 -40.84 4.27
N GLY A 159 19.23 -40.26 3.17
CA GLY A 159 19.02 -40.78 1.82
C GLY A 159 17.99 -40.02 0.98
N GLU A 160 17.26 -39.04 1.53
CA GLU A 160 16.38 -38.17 0.74
C GLU A 160 17.17 -37.29 -0.23
N GLU A 161 16.65 -37.12 -1.45
CA GLU A 161 17.27 -36.27 -2.47
C GLU A 161 16.94 -34.78 -2.25
N VAL A 162 17.98 -33.96 -2.18
CA VAL A 162 17.83 -32.49 -2.12
C VAL A 162 17.84 -31.92 -3.54
N SER A 163 16.65 -31.54 -4.02
CA SER A 163 16.38 -30.93 -5.33
C SER A 163 15.57 -29.64 -5.19
N LEU A 164 15.42 -28.87 -6.28
CA LEU A 164 14.58 -27.65 -6.28
C LEU A 164 13.13 -27.94 -5.94
N GLU A 165 12.64 -29.11 -6.36
CA GLU A 165 11.27 -29.53 -6.18
C GLU A 165 11.04 -29.92 -4.72
N THR A 166 11.93 -30.75 -4.14
CA THR A 166 11.79 -31.18 -2.74
C THR A 166 11.96 -30.01 -1.77
N LEU A 167 12.84 -29.05 -2.07
CA LEU A 167 13.01 -27.84 -1.26
C LEU A 167 11.80 -26.90 -1.33
N LYS A 168 11.07 -26.90 -2.45
CA LYS A 168 9.86 -26.10 -2.62
C LYS A 168 8.67 -26.74 -1.91
N GLU A 169 8.55 -28.06 -1.97
CA GLU A 169 7.52 -28.83 -1.25
C GLU A 169 7.63 -28.64 0.26
N LYS A 170 8.87 -28.67 0.80
CA LYS A 170 9.12 -28.36 2.23
C LYS A 170 9.01 -26.87 2.57
N GLY A 171 8.76 -25.99 1.59
CA GLY A 171 8.58 -24.55 1.79
C GLY A 171 9.87 -23.79 2.15
N LEU A 172 11.04 -24.40 2.00
CA LEU A 172 12.34 -23.76 2.27
C LEU A 172 12.69 -22.70 1.23
N ILE A 173 12.28 -22.92 -0.03
CA ILE A 173 12.54 -22.00 -1.14
C ILE A 173 11.24 -21.70 -1.85
N ASN A 174 10.98 -20.42 -2.09
CA ASN A 174 9.88 -19.97 -2.94
C ASN A 174 10.41 -19.16 -4.13
N PRO A 175 10.96 -19.82 -5.17
CA PRO A 175 11.63 -19.13 -6.25
C PRO A 175 10.62 -18.40 -7.15
N SER A 176 10.87 -17.11 -7.40
CA SER A 176 9.99 -16.24 -8.20
C SER A 176 10.71 -15.65 -9.42
N GLY A 177 9.95 -15.45 -10.51
CA GLY A 177 10.46 -14.85 -11.75
C GLY A 177 11.73 -15.52 -12.29
N ARG A 178 12.85 -14.79 -12.26
CA ARG A 178 14.16 -15.23 -12.77
C ARG A 178 14.72 -16.44 -12.02
N GLU A 179 14.45 -16.55 -10.72
CA GLU A 179 15.03 -17.58 -9.84
C GLU A 179 14.58 -18.99 -10.21
N ARG A 180 13.39 -19.14 -10.82
CA ARG A 180 12.86 -20.44 -11.26
C ARG A 180 13.73 -21.13 -12.31
N ARG A 181 14.51 -20.36 -13.06
CA ARG A 181 15.41 -20.88 -14.12
C ARG A 181 16.83 -21.09 -13.61
N LEU A 182 17.14 -20.64 -12.40
CA LEU A 182 18.49 -20.72 -11.86
C LEU A 182 18.74 -22.10 -11.24
N PRO A 183 19.93 -22.67 -11.42
CA PRO A 183 20.33 -23.88 -10.71
C PRO A 183 20.52 -23.62 -9.22
N LEU A 184 20.47 -24.70 -8.43
CA LEU A 184 20.79 -24.66 -7.00
C LEU A 184 22.30 -24.61 -6.77
N LYS A 185 22.69 -23.89 -5.70
CA LYS A 185 24.02 -23.97 -5.12
C LYS A 185 23.91 -24.14 -3.61
N VAL A 186 24.52 -25.19 -3.09
CA VAL A 186 24.65 -25.39 -1.65
C VAL A 186 25.85 -24.60 -1.11
N SER A 187 25.63 -23.80 -0.08
CA SER A 187 26.65 -23.03 0.63
C SER A 187 27.05 -23.70 1.94
N ASN A 188 28.36 -23.91 2.10
CA ASN A 188 28.92 -24.54 3.28
C ASN A 188 29.11 -23.50 4.39
N GLN A 189 28.26 -23.57 5.42
CA GLN A 189 28.52 -22.89 6.69
C GLN A 189 28.61 -23.86 7.88
N CYS A 190 28.22 -25.14 7.75
CA CYS A 190 28.30 -26.16 8.81
C CYS A 190 28.42 -27.57 8.21
N GLY A 191 29.15 -28.47 8.87
CA GLY A 191 29.48 -29.82 8.38
C GLY A 191 28.32 -30.83 8.50
N MET A 192 27.58 -31.02 7.42
CA MET A 192 26.65 -32.15 7.24
C MET A 192 26.89 -32.83 5.89
N ILE A 193 26.61 -34.13 5.82
CA ILE A 193 26.79 -34.98 4.62
C ILE A 193 25.40 -35.23 4.01
N ILE A 194 25.16 -34.78 2.78
CA ILE A 194 23.87 -34.92 2.08
C ILE A 194 24.12 -35.34 0.61
N LYS A 195 23.30 -36.28 0.10
CA LYS A 195 23.26 -36.68 -1.32
C LYS A 195 22.62 -35.56 -2.16
N VAL A 196 23.41 -34.88 -3.00
CA VAL A 196 22.91 -33.80 -3.89
C VAL A 196 23.14 -34.15 -5.36
N ASN A 197 22.05 -34.29 -6.12
CA ASN A 197 22.07 -34.84 -7.49
C ASN A 197 22.41 -33.80 -8.58
N ARG A 198 22.33 -32.49 -8.27
CA ARG A 198 22.60 -31.41 -9.25
C ARG A 198 23.12 -30.14 -8.57
N CYS A 199 24.36 -30.21 -8.06
CA CYS A 199 25.09 -29.02 -7.58
C CYS A 199 26.14 -28.59 -8.59
N LEU A 200 26.01 -27.37 -9.14
CA LEU A 200 27.08 -26.76 -9.93
C LEU A 200 28.13 -26.14 -9.00
N GLY A 201 29.16 -26.94 -8.71
CA GLY A 201 30.53 -26.52 -8.45
C GLY A 201 30.83 -25.76 -7.15
N GLN A 202 31.42 -26.48 -6.18
CA GLN A 202 32.65 -26.08 -5.47
C GLN A 202 33.49 -27.34 -5.19
N ALA A 203 34.79 -27.29 -5.48
CA ALA A 203 35.76 -28.38 -5.20
C ALA A 203 35.81 -28.80 -3.72
N LEU A 204 35.32 -27.95 -2.81
CA LEU A 204 35.24 -28.22 -1.38
C LEU A 204 34.04 -29.10 -0.97
N CYS A 205 33.01 -29.23 -1.81
CA CYS A 205 31.84 -30.07 -1.48
C CYS A 205 32.12 -31.56 -1.74
N SER A 206 33.04 -31.87 -2.65
CA SER A 206 33.42 -33.27 -2.96
C SER A 206 34.29 -33.89 -1.85
N TRP A 207 35.10 -33.08 -1.14
CA TRP A 207 36.03 -33.58 -0.13
C TRP A 207 35.34 -34.03 1.18
N ALA A 208 34.28 -33.33 1.59
CA ALA A 208 33.44 -33.75 2.72
C ALA A 208 32.65 -35.05 2.41
N TYR A 209 32.39 -35.33 1.14
CA TYR A 209 31.68 -36.54 0.70
C TYR A 209 32.61 -37.76 0.57
N TYR A 210 33.90 -37.55 0.34
CA TYR A 210 34.88 -38.63 0.13
C TYR A 210 35.58 -39.12 1.41
N SER A 211 35.53 -38.34 2.50
CA SER A 211 36.20 -38.72 3.77
C SER A 211 35.37 -39.64 4.67
N SER A 212 34.15 -40.00 4.27
CA SER A 212 33.21 -40.83 5.06
C SER A 212 32.87 -42.17 4.40
N GLY A 213 33.61 -42.57 3.36
CA GLY A 213 33.40 -43.82 2.61
C GLY A 213 34.31 -44.99 3.00
N SER A 214 34.99 -44.91 4.15
CA SER A 214 35.80 -46.00 4.69
C SER A 214 35.49 -46.16 6.18
N GLY A 215 34.58 -47.09 6.49
CA GLY A 215 34.12 -47.41 7.82
C GLY A 215 32.86 -48.25 7.76
#